data_AF-A0A0J5YIT2-F1
#
_entry.id   AF-A0A0J5YIT2-F1
#
_cell.length_a   1.000
_cell.length_b   1.000
_cell.length_c   1.000
_cell.angle_alpha   90.00
_cell.angle_beta   90.00
_cell.angle_gamma   90.00
#
_symmetry.space_group_name_H-M   'P 1'
#
loop_
_entity.id
_entity.type
_entity.pdbx_description
1 polymer ?
#
loop_
_entity_poly.entity_id
_entity_poly.type
_entity_poly.pdbx_seq_one_letter_code
_entity_poly.pdbx_strand_id
1 'polypeptide(L)'
;MLQNQYVREMRKYGVRGLRYDAAKHSKHEQIERSITPPLKNYNERLHNTNLFNPKYHKKAVMNYMEYLVTCQLDEQQMSSLLYERDDLSAIDFSLLMKTIKAFSFGGDLQTLASKPGSTISSIPSERRILININHDFPNNGNLFNDFLFNHQQDEQLAMAYIAALPFSRPLVYWDGQVLKSTTEIKNYDGSTRVGGEA
;
A
#
# COMPACT_ATOMS: atom_id res chain seq x y z
N MET A 1 18.43 0.80 25.53
CA MET A 1 19.37 1.28 24.49
C MET A 1 19.47 0.32 23.29
N LEU A 2 18.36 -0.35 22.88
CA LEU A 2 18.36 -1.41 21.85
C LEU A 2 17.27 -1.25 20.75
N GLN A 3 16.35 -0.28 20.88
CA GLN A 3 15.08 -0.24 20.13
C GLN A 3 15.18 0.04 18.60
N ASN A 4 16.37 0.18 18.02
CA ASN A 4 16.54 0.42 16.58
C ASN A 4 17.76 -0.31 15.97
N GLN A 5 18.51 -1.11 16.73
CA GLN A 5 19.76 -1.67 16.20
C GLN A 5 19.50 -2.53 14.95
N TYR A 6 18.43 -3.32 14.96
CA TYR A 6 18.00 -4.14 13.83
C TYR A 6 17.76 -3.34 12.55
N VAL A 7 16.98 -2.26 12.62
CA VAL A 7 16.69 -1.38 11.47
C VAL A 7 17.94 -0.69 10.96
N ARG A 8 18.85 -0.26 11.86
CA ARG A 8 20.14 0.31 11.46
C ARG A 8 21.01 -0.68 10.71
N GLU A 9 21.09 -1.93 11.17
CA GLU A 9 21.85 -2.97 10.47
C GLU A 9 21.23 -3.30 9.11
N MET A 10 19.90 -3.47 9.02
CA MET A 10 19.20 -3.69 7.74
C MET A 10 19.50 -2.59 6.71
N ARG A 11 19.52 -1.33 7.14
CA ARG A 11 19.85 -0.21 6.25
C ARG A 11 21.28 -0.27 5.72
N LYS A 12 22.25 -0.71 6.55
CA LYS A 12 23.63 -0.95 6.10
C LYS A 12 23.70 -2.03 5.03
N TYR A 13 22.87 -3.08 5.13
CA TYR A 13 22.76 -4.15 4.14
C TYR A 13 21.98 -3.76 2.87
N GLY A 14 21.53 -2.51 2.75
CA GLY A 14 20.91 -2.03 1.52
C GLY A 14 19.39 -1.88 1.59
N VAL A 15 18.73 -2.20 2.71
CA VAL A 15 17.28 -2.02 2.83
C VAL A 15 16.90 -0.54 2.66
N ARG A 16 15.92 -0.28 1.78
CA ARG A 16 15.48 1.07 1.35
C ARG A 16 14.03 1.41 1.71
N GLY A 17 13.41 0.60 2.55
CA GLY A 17 12.03 0.78 2.97
C GLY A 17 11.63 -0.26 4.02
N LEU A 18 10.58 0.04 4.76
CA LEU A 18 10.05 -0.81 5.84
C LEU A 18 8.53 -0.76 5.79
N ARG A 19 7.89 -1.93 5.86
CA ARG A 19 6.46 -2.07 6.15
C ARG A 19 6.29 -2.23 7.66
N TYR A 20 5.55 -1.33 8.30
CA TYR A 20 5.18 -1.48 9.71
C TYR A 20 3.90 -2.28 9.79
N ASP A 21 4.06 -3.53 10.24
CA ASP A 21 2.97 -4.42 10.57
C ASP A 21 2.21 -3.91 11.81
N ALA A 22 0.90 -4.17 11.84
CA ALA A 22 0.02 -3.88 12.97
C ALA A 22 0.20 -2.47 13.59
N ALA A 23 0.48 -1.45 12.78
CA ALA A 23 0.91 -0.13 13.26
C ALA A 23 -0.15 0.54 14.16
N LYS A 24 -1.43 0.24 13.91
CA LYS A 24 -2.55 0.67 14.75
C LYS A 24 -2.41 0.30 16.23
N HIS A 25 -1.80 -0.84 16.51
CA HIS A 25 -1.67 -1.36 17.88
C HIS A 25 -0.39 -0.90 18.57
N SER A 26 0.41 -0.05 17.91
CA SER A 26 1.61 0.55 18.47
C SER A 26 1.37 1.99 18.91
N LYS A 27 2.02 2.40 20.01
CA LYS A 27 2.03 3.82 20.41
C LYS A 27 2.84 4.63 19.39
N HIS A 28 2.45 5.88 19.13
CA HIS A 28 3.19 6.81 18.26
C HIS A 28 4.68 6.83 18.57
N GLU A 29 5.03 7.03 19.84
CA GLU A 29 6.42 7.08 20.30
C GLU A 29 7.20 5.78 20.00
N GLN A 30 6.54 4.61 20.03
CA GLN A 30 7.20 3.35 19.69
C GLN A 30 7.53 3.29 18.20
N ILE A 31 6.60 3.71 17.34
CA ILE A 31 6.83 3.80 15.89
C ILE A 31 7.99 4.76 15.64
N GLU A 32 7.97 5.97 16.21
CA GLU A 32 9.02 6.96 16.02
C GLU A 32 10.41 6.47 16.43
N ARG A 33 10.52 5.84 17.61
CA ARG A 33 11.77 5.27 18.11
C ARG A 33 12.29 4.15 17.20
N SER A 34 11.40 3.34 16.62
CA SER A 34 11.76 2.22 15.73
C SER A 34 12.34 2.65 14.38
N ILE A 35 12.19 3.92 14.00
CA ILE A 35 12.61 4.44 12.69
C ILE A 35 13.67 5.53 12.76
N THR A 36 14.14 5.85 13.97
CA THR A 36 15.14 6.88 14.27
C THR A 36 16.60 6.40 14.05
N PRO A 37 17.44 7.17 13.33
CA PRO A 37 17.13 8.47 12.73
C PRO A 37 16.23 8.31 11.50
N PRO A 38 15.28 9.25 11.27
CA PRO A 38 14.44 9.25 10.08
C PRO A 38 15.31 9.16 8.82
N LEU A 39 14.88 8.33 7.86
CA LEU A 39 15.53 8.25 6.57
C LEU A 39 14.47 8.42 5.49
N LYS A 40 14.39 9.63 4.95
CA LYS A 40 13.42 10.00 3.91
C LYS A 40 13.92 9.66 2.51
N ASN A 41 15.22 9.82 2.28
CA ASN A 41 15.84 9.59 0.98
C ASN A 41 17.20 8.90 1.13
N TYR A 42 17.61 8.20 0.09
CA TYR A 42 18.98 7.71 -0.07
C TYR A 42 19.55 8.15 -1.43
N ASN A 43 20.87 8.28 -1.48
CA ASN A 43 21.58 8.53 -2.73
C ASN A 43 21.79 7.20 -3.43
N GLU A 44 21.21 7.06 -4.62
CA GLU A 44 21.49 5.93 -5.51
C GLU A 44 22.40 6.43 -6.63
N ARG A 45 23.49 5.69 -6.88
CA ARG A 45 24.44 6.03 -7.94
C ARG A 45 23.78 5.80 -9.29
N LEU A 46 23.92 6.78 -10.19
CA LEU A 46 23.49 6.62 -11.57
C LEU A 46 24.37 5.59 -12.28
N HIS A 47 23.73 4.61 -12.94
CA HIS A 47 24.39 3.49 -13.62
C HIS A 47 25.36 3.93 -14.73
N ASN A 48 25.18 5.14 -15.29
CA ASN A 48 25.97 5.67 -16.40
C ASN A 48 27.12 6.61 -15.96
N THR A 49 27.66 6.42 -14.76
CA THR A 49 28.69 7.29 -14.19
C THR A 49 30.04 6.59 -14.07
N ASN A 50 31.13 7.27 -14.46
CA ASN A 50 32.47 6.70 -14.31
C ASN A 50 32.89 6.62 -12.82
N LEU A 51 33.90 5.80 -12.52
CA LEU A 51 34.34 5.55 -11.14
C LEU A 51 34.91 6.80 -10.45
N PHE A 52 35.40 7.77 -11.22
CA PHE A 52 36.12 8.95 -10.74
C PHE A 52 35.24 10.20 -10.61
N ASN A 53 34.03 10.18 -11.16
CA ASN A 53 33.04 11.25 -11.10
C ASN A 53 31.62 10.66 -11.01
N PRO A 54 31.28 10.04 -9.86
CA PRO A 54 29.96 9.48 -9.66
C PRO A 54 28.90 10.59 -9.56
N LYS A 55 27.78 10.39 -10.25
CA LYS A 55 26.56 11.17 -10.08
C LYS A 55 25.53 10.33 -9.34
N TYR A 56 24.69 10.99 -8.55
CA TYR A 56 23.66 10.36 -7.74
C TYR A 56 22.32 11.02 -7.98
N HIS A 57 21.24 10.26 -7.90
CA HIS A 57 19.91 10.81 -7.66
C HIS A 57 19.47 10.51 -6.24
N LYS A 58 18.63 11.38 -5.69
CA LYS A 58 17.93 11.11 -4.43
C LYS A 58 16.70 10.27 -4.74
N LYS A 59 16.61 9.09 -4.15
CA LYS A 59 15.41 8.24 -4.17
C LYS A 59 14.72 8.28 -2.81
N ALA A 60 13.40 8.35 -2.83
CA ALA A 60 12.59 8.26 -1.63
C ALA A 60 12.72 6.85 -1.02
N VAL A 61 12.78 6.79 0.31
CA VAL A 61 12.67 5.57 1.09
C VAL A 61 11.20 5.21 1.22
N MET A 62 10.88 3.92 1.07
CA MET A 62 9.50 3.45 1.18
C MET A 62 9.22 2.93 2.60
N ASN A 63 9.11 3.84 3.57
CA ASN A 63 8.61 3.48 4.90
C ASN A 63 7.09 3.69 4.92
N TYR A 64 6.32 2.64 5.18
CA TYR A 64 4.88 2.73 5.19
C TYR A 64 4.22 1.83 6.22
N MET A 65 3.06 2.27 6.70
CA MET A 65 2.33 1.61 7.76
C MET A 65 1.12 0.87 7.22
N GLU A 66 0.87 -0.30 7.80
CA GLU A 66 -0.43 -0.93 7.78
C GLU A 66 -1.24 -0.45 8.98
N TYR A 67 -2.17 0.45 8.72
CA TYR A 67 -2.96 1.11 9.76
C TYR A 67 -4.44 1.10 9.34
N LEU A 68 -5.21 0.13 9.86
CA LEU A 68 -6.62 0.02 9.55
C LEU A 68 -7.47 0.95 10.44
N VAL A 69 -7.95 2.03 9.85
CA VAL A 69 -8.87 2.97 10.50
C VAL A 69 -10.24 2.33 10.67
N THR A 70 -10.71 2.20 11.91
CA THR A 70 -12.05 1.65 12.24
C THR A 70 -12.95 2.64 12.96
N CYS A 71 -12.40 3.75 13.47
CA CYS A 71 -13.14 4.81 14.12
C CYS A 71 -12.45 6.18 13.93
N GLN A 72 -13.12 7.26 14.34
CA GLN A 72 -12.59 8.62 14.21
C GLN A 72 -11.29 8.83 15.00
N LEU A 73 -11.13 8.17 16.15
CA LEU A 73 -9.91 8.27 16.94
C LEU A 73 -8.71 7.67 16.18
N ASP A 74 -8.91 6.52 15.52
CA ASP A 74 -7.88 5.89 14.67
C ASP A 74 -7.44 6.84 13.55
N GLU A 75 -8.39 7.51 12.90
CA GLU A 75 -8.10 8.46 11.83
C GLU A 75 -7.28 9.66 12.33
N GLN A 76 -7.66 10.22 13.47
CA GLN A 76 -6.92 11.31 14.11
C GLN A 76 -5.50 10.89 14.47
N GLN A 77 -5.33 9.71 15.05
CA GLN A 77 -4.04 9.16 15.43
C GLN A 77 -3.14 8.91 14.21
N MET A 78 -3.67 8.27 13.16
CA MET A 78 -2.93 8.05 11.92
C MET A 78 -2.53 9.38 11.27
N SER A 79 -3.46 10.34 11.21
CA SER A 79 -3.22 11.65 10.60
C SER A 79 -2.16 12.45 11.36
N SER A 80 -2.19 12.45 12.71
CA SER A 80 -1.16 13.08 13.54
C SER A 80 0.21 12.49 13.26
N LEU A 81 0.30 11.15 13.21
CA LEU A 81 1.55 10.45 12.94
C LEU A 81 2.12 10.80 11.56
N LEU A 82 1.27 10.79 10.52
CA LEU A 82 1.71 11.19 9.18
C LEU A 82 2.12 12.67 9.14
N TYR A 83 1.42 13.55 9.85
CA TYR A 83 1.77 14.97 9.95
C TYR A 83 3.15 15.18 10.61
N GLU A 84 3.41 14.51 11.72
CA GLU A 84 4.66 14.61 12.49
C GLU A 84 5.85 13.95 11.78
N ARG A 85 5.60 12.89 10.99
CA ARG A 85 6.64 12.06 10.38
C ARG A 85 6.60 12.13 8.88
N ASP A 86 7.25 13.14 8.29
CA ASP A 86 7.33 13.37 6.84
C ASP A 86 8.03 12.24 6.02
N ASP A 87 8.62 11.27 6.72
CA ASP A 87 9.29 10.08 6.20
C ASP A 87 8.42 8.82 6.20
N LEU A 88 7.16 8.90 6.65
CA LEU A 88 6.18 7.80 6.63
C LEU A 88 5.11 7.97 5.55
N SER A 89 4.58 6.82 5.13
CA SER A 89 3.41 6.66 4.26
C SER A 89 2.44 5.66 4.92
N ALA A 90 1.24 5.48 4.37
CA ALA A 90 0.29 4.51 4.89
C ALA A 90 -0.49 3.83 3.76
N ILE A 91 -0.89 2.57 3.98
CA ILE A 91 -1.84 1.87 3.11
C ILE A 91 -3.19 2.58 3.20
N ASP A 92 -3.75 2.93 2.05
CA ASP A 92 -5.02 3.63 1.96
C ASP A 92 -6.21 2.65 1.89
N PHE A 93 -6.53 2.04 3.03
CA PHE A 93 -7.68 1.13 3.13
C PHE A 93 -9.02 1.83 2.82
N SER A 94 -9.12 3.14 3.08
CA SER A 94 -10.32 3.92 2.76
C SER A 94 -10.54 4.00 1.25
N LEU A 95 -9.48 4.28 0.49
CA LEU A 95 -9.54 4.26 -0.96
C LEU A 95 -9.80 2.86 -1.51
N LEU A 96 -9.19 1.81 -0.94
CA LEU A 96 -9.53 0.42 -1.29
C LEU A 96 -11.03 0.17 -1.17
N MET A 97 -11.65 0.49 -0.03
CA MET A 97 -13.09 0.33 0.17
C MET A 97 -13.93 1.16 -0.81
N LYS A 98 -13.48 2.36 -1.18
CA LYS A 98 -14.13 3.18 -2.21
C LYS A 98 -14.05 2.51 -3.57
N THR A 99 -12.91 1.94 -3.95
CA THR A 99 -12.75 1.23 -5.23
C THR A 99 -13.61 -0.03 -5.30
N ILE A 100 -13.65 -0.84 -4.23
CA ILE A 100 -14.52 -2.02 -4.15
C ILE A 100 -15.98 -1.63 -4.40
N LYS A 101 -16.48 -0.60 -3.69
CA LYS A 101 -17.87 -0.13 -3.84
C LYS A 101 -18.13 0.47 -5.22
N ALA A 102 -17.23 1.29 -5.74
CA ALA A 102 -17.41 1.98 -7.01
C ALA A 102 -17.44 1.02 -8.20
N PHE A 103 -16.60 -0.03 -8.20
CA PHE A 103 -16.57 -1.02 -9.27
C PHE A 103 -17.55 -2.18 -9.08
N SER A 104 -18.12 -2.36 -7.89
CA SER A 104 -19.17 -3.36 -7.68
C SER A 104 -20.41 -3.10 -8.55
N PHE A 105 -21.21 -4.13 -8.79
CA PHE A 105 -22.45 -4.00 -9.55
C PHE A 105 -23.39 -2.94 -8.94
N GLY A 106 -23.81 -1.96 -9.74
CA GLY A 106 -24.60 -0.83 -9.27
C GLY A 106 -23.82 0.24 -8.51
N GLY A 107 -22.50 0.14 -8.46
CA GLY A 107 -21.59 1.14 -7.88
C GLY A 107 -21.55 2.45 -8.68
N ASP A 108 -21.02 3.50 -8.04
CA ASP A 108 -20.92 4.84 -8.62
C ASP A 108 -19.44 5.25 -8.81
N LEU A 109 -18.99 5.27 -10.06
CA LEU A 109 -17.64 5.72 -10.44
C LEU A 109 -17.41 7.20 -10.16
N GLN A 110 -18.45 8.03 -10.02
CA GLN A 110 -18.27 9.45 -9.64
C GLN A 110 -17.67 9.61 -8.25
N THR A 111 -17.79 8.59 -7.38
CA THR A 111 -17.15 8.58 -6.05
C THR A 111 -15.62 8.50 -6.14
N LEU A 112 -15.09 8.04 -7.28
CA LEU A 112 -13.65 7.99 -7.59
C LEU A 112 -13.16 9.24 -8.32
N ALA A 113 -14.07 10.14 -8.73
CA ALA A 113 -13.71 11.40 -9.34
C ALA A 113 -13.31 12.40 -8.25
N SER A 114 -12.11 12.98 -8.38
CA SER A 114 -11.70 14.13 -7.55
C SER A 114 -12.52 15.35 -7.96
N LYS A 115 -13.59 15.67 -7.21
CA LYS A 115 -14.33 16.93 -7.40
C LYS A 115 -13.50 18.09 -6.83
N PRO A 116 -13.54 19.30 -7.41
CA PRO A 116 -12.90 20.48 -6.83
C PRO A 116 -13.33 20.67 -5.37
N GLY A 117 -12.36 20.80 -4.46
CA GLY A 117 -12.62 20.92 -3.02
C GLY A 117 -12.92 19.61 -2.28
N SER A 118 -12.92 18.46 -2.96
CA SER A 118 -13.01 17.14 -2.32
C SER A 118 -11.71 16.37 -2.46
N THR A 119 -11.33 15.66 -1.39
CA THR A 119 -10.23 14.70 -1.45
C THR A 119 -10.79 13.29 -1.55
N ILE A 120 -10.23 12.51 -2.46
CA ILE A 120 -10.55 11.08 -2.58
C ILE A 120 -10.16 10.27 -1.33
N SER A 121 -9.20 10.77 -0.55
CA SER A 121 -8.73 10.15 0.70
C SER A 121 -8.17 11.22 1.64
N SER A 122 -8.23 10.94 2.95
CA SER A 122 -7.64 11.77 4.00
C SER A 122 -6.11 11.68 4.06
N ILE A 123 -5.52 10.63 3.49
CA ILE A 123 -4.06 10.52 3.35
C ILE A 123 -3.62 11.42 2.17
N PRO A 124 -2.54 12.22 2.26
CA PRO A 124 -2.02 12.98 1.13
C PRO A 124 -1.55 12.08 -0.03
N SER A 125 -1.79 12.47 -1.28
CA SER A 125 -1.57 11.65 -2.49
C SER A 125 -0.16 11.04 -2.56
N GLU A 126 0.86 11.81 -2.22
CA GLU A 126 2.27 11.44 -2.25
C GLU A 126 2.70 10.49 -1.13
N ARG A 127 1.76 10.13 -0.24
CA ARG A 127 1.98 9.31 0.97
C ARG A 127 1.04 8.11 1.04
N ARG A 128 0.21 7.92 0.00
CA ARG A 128 -0.67 6.76 -0.14
C ARG A 128 0.11 5.59 -0.70
N ILE A 129 -0.03 4.44 -0.05
CA ILE A 129 0.28 3.14 -0.64
C ILE A 129 -1.05 2.52 -1.05
N LEU A 130 -1.16 2.12 -2.30
CA LEU A 130 -2.41 1.63 -2.89
C LEU A 130 -2.32 0.12 -3.06
N ILE A 131 -3.37 -0.59 -2.66
CA ILE A 131 -3.49 -2.04 -2.80
C ILE A 131 -4.89 -2.35 -3.31
N ASN A 132 -5.04 -3.48 -4.00
CA ASN A 132 -6.34 -4.12 -4.22
C ASN A 132 -6.55 -5.32 -3.29
N ILE A 133 -5.45 -5.94 -2.88
CA ILE A 133 -5.41 -7.13 -2.04
C ILE A 133 -4.08 -7.14 -1.26
N ASN A 134 -4.09 -7.69 -0.06
CA ASN A 134 -2.89 -8.00 0.70
C ASN A 134 -2.92 -9.47 1.19
N HIS A 135 -1.91 -9.86 1.96
CA HIS A 135 -1.83 -11.21 2.52
C HIS A 135 -2.88 -11.55 3.58
N ASP A 136 -3.59 -10.58 4.16
CA ASP A 136 -4.55 -10.83 5.24
C ASP A 136 -5.93 -11.16 4.70
N PHE A 137 -6.33 -10.53 3.60
CA PHE A 137 -7.70 -10.66 3.09
C PHE A 137 -8.08 -12.09 2.72
N PRO A 138 -7.27 -12.83 1.93
CA PRO A 138 -7.64 -14.19 1.52
C PRO A 138 -7.34 -15.25 2.59
N ASN A 139 -6.49 -14.97 3.58
CA ASN A 139 -5.90 -15.99 4.45
C ASN A 139 -6.49 -16.04 5.87
N ASN A 140 -7.44 -15.16 6.21
CA ASN A 140 -8.04 -15.09 7.55
C ASN A 140 -9.52 -15.51 7.57
N GLY A 141 -9.86 -16.52 6.76
CA GLY A 141 -11.24 -17.01 6.63
C GLY A 141 -12.17 -15.90 6.13
N ASN A 142 -13.29 -15.69 6.81
CA ASN A 142 -14.32 -14.74 6.38
C ASN A 142 -14.17 -13.32 6.96
N LEU A 143 -13.13 -13.07 7.77
CA LEU A 143 -12.98 -11.82 8.53
C LEU A 143 -12.88 -10.58 7.64
N PHE A 144 -12.27 -10.71 6.46
CA PHE A 144 -11.99 -9.61 5.55
C PHE A 144 -12.71 -9.73 4.20
N ASN A 145 -13.82 -10.47 4.14
CA ASN A 145 -14.57 -10.64 2.90
C ASN A 145 -15.04 -9.31 2.31
N ASP A 146 -15.31 -8.30 3.15
CA ASP A 146 -15.68 -6.95 2.70
C ASP A 146 -14.54 -6.21 1.95
N PHE A 147 -13.30 -6.68 2.10
CA PHE A 147 -12.11 -6.15 1.41
C PHE A 147 -11.81 -6.91 0.10
N LEU A 148 -12.61 -7.90 -0.26
CA LEU A 148 -12.45 -8.65 -1.51
C LEU A 148 -13.37 -8.09 -2.60
N PHE A 149 -12.87 -8.09 -3.83
CA PHE A 149 -13.69 -7.86 -5.00
C PHE A 149 -14.52 -9.12 -5.32
N ASN A 150 -15.81 -8.95 -5.60
CA ASN A 150 -16.69 -10.08 -5.94
C ASN A 150 -16.39 -10.67 -7.32
N HIS A 151 -15.86 -9.85 -8.23
CA HIS A 151 -15.49 -10.25 -9.59
C HIS A 151 -14.07 -9.80 -9.93
N GLN A 152 -13.36 -10.64 -10.69
CA GLN A 152 -12.00 -10.37 -11.14
C GLN A 152 -11.92 -9.13 -12.03
N GLN A 153 -12.93 -8.92 -12.87
CA GLN A 153 -13.01 -7.74 -13.74
C GLN A 153 -13.02 -6.45 -12.90
N ASP A 154 -13.74 -6.43 -11.78
CA ASP A 154 -13.81 -5.27 -10.88
C ASP A 154 -12.43 -5.01 -10.23
N GLU A 155 -11.71 -6.06 -9.83
CA GLU A 155 -10.35 -5.96 -9.31
C GLU A 155 -9.36 -5.44 -10.36
N GLN A 156 -9.47 -5.90 -11.61
CA GLN A 156 -8.63 -5.43 -12.72
C GLN A 156 -8.88 -3.96 -13.03
N LEU A 157 -10.15 -3.54 -13.07
CA LEU A 157 -10.52 -2.13 -13.25
C LEU A 157 -10.03 -1.26 -12.10
N ALA A 158 -10.13 -1.74 -10.86
CA ALA A 158 -9.57 -1.07 -9.70
C ALA A 158 -8.04 -0.94 -9.81
N MET A 159 -7.33 -1.99 -10.27
CA MET A 159 -5.87 -1.94 -10.48
C MET A 159 -5.50 -0.90 -11.53
N ALA A 160 -6.20 -0.89 -12.67
CA ALA A 160 -6.00 0.09 -13.73
C ALA A 160 -6.23 1.52 -13.21
N TYR A 161 -7.26 1.71 -12.41
CA TYR A 161 -7.55 2.99 -11.76
C TYR A 161 -6.43 3.44 -10.82
N ILE A 162 -6.01 2.60 -9.86
CA ILE A 162 -4.98 2.98 -8.88
C ILE A 162 -3.61 3.19 -9.52
N ALA A 163 -3.28 2.46 -10.60
CA ALA A 163 -2.05 2.63 -11.35
C ALA A 163 -2.03 3.92 -12.18
N ALA A 164 -3.20 4.45 -12.55
CA ALA A 164 -3.34 5.70 -13.30
C ALA A 164 -3.36 6.94 -12.40
N LEU A 165 -3.49 6.79 -11.07
CA LEU A 165 -3.54 7.93 -10.16
C LEU A 165 -2.21 8.69 -10.12
N PRO A 166 -2.23 10.04 -10.07
CA PRO A 166 -1.02 10.82 -9.84
C PRO A 166 -0.34 10.42 -8.53
N PHE A 167 0.99 10.30 -8.56
CA PHE A 167 1.81 9.86 -7.41
C PHE A 167 1.48 8.45 -6.89
N SER A 168 0.84 7.61 -7.71
CA SER A 168 0.48 6.24 -7.34
C SER A 168 1.70 5.45 -6.86
N ARG A 169 1.54 4.77 -5.73
CA ARG A 169 2.47 3.74 -5.24
C ARG A 169 1.70 2.43 -5.08
N PRO A 170 1.36 1.74 -6.20
CA PRO A 170 0.67 0.47 -6.13
C PRO A 170 1.60 -0.60 -5.55
N LEU A 171 1.13 -1.30 -4.54
CA LEU A 171 1.74 -2.50 -4.00
C LEU A 171 0.92 -3.69 -4.50
N VAL A 172 1.54 -4.49 -5.36
CA VAL A 172 0.91 -5.67 -5.96
C VAL A 172 1.25 -6.88 -5.10
N TYR A 173 0.22 -7.51 -4.54
CA TYR A 173 0.37 -8.73 -3.77
C TYR A 173 0.69 -9.92 -4.69
N TRP A 174 1.58 -10.79 -4.21
CA TRP A 174 1.98 -12.03 -4.85
C TRP A 174 1.96 -13.13 -3.79
N ASP A 175 1.16 -14.16 -4.01
CA ASP A 175 0.96 -15.26 -3.06
C ASP A 175 1.99 -16.39 -3.23
N GLY A 176 2.98 -16.23 -4.11
CA GLY A 176 4.03 -17.22 -4.31
C GLY A 176 3.61 -18.41 -5.18
N GLN A 177 2.35 -18.49 -5.60
CA GLN A 177 1.89 -19.56 -6.49
C GLN A 177 2.36 -19.24 -7.91
N VAL A 178 2.94 -20.21 -8.63
CA VAL A 178 3.35 -20.02 -10.04
C VAL A 178 2.19 -19.39 -10.82
N LEU A 179 2.49 -18.38 -11.65
CA LEU A 179 1.56 -17.87 -12.67
C LEU A 179 1.25 -19.01 -13.66
N LYS A 180 0.41 -19.96 -13.25
CA LYS A 180 -0.62 -20.44 -14.15
C LYS A 180 -1.46 -19.20 -14.42
N SER A 181 -1.74 -18.90 -15.68
CA SER A 181 -2.64 -17.82 -16.13
C SER A 181 -3.65 -17.35 -15.07
N THR A 182 -4.01 -16.06 -15.05
CA THR A 182 -4.98 -15.41 -14.14
C THR A 182 -6.41 -16.00 -14.14
N THR A 183 -6.59 -17.25 -14.54
CA THR A 183 -7.84 -17.98 -14.78
C THR A 183 -8.08 -19.13 -13.80
N GLU A 184 -7.44 -19.17 -12.63
CA GLU A 184 -7.77 -20.18 -11.61
C GLU A 184 -8.46 -19.58 -10.37
N ILE A 185 -9.49 -18.77 -10.58
CA ILE A 185 -10.47 -18.47 -9.54
C ILE A 185 -11.51 -19.59 -9.53
N LYS A 186 -11.74 -20.23 -8.38
CA LYS A 186 -12.74 -21.30 -8.24
C LYS A 186 -14.13 -20.71 -7.91
N ASN A 187 -15.18 -21.27 -8.51
CA ASN A 187 -16.57 -21.03 -8.15
C ASN A 187 -16.89 -21.63 -6.76
N TYR A 188 -18.05 -21.29 -6.20
CA TYR A 188 -18.54 -21.84 -4.91
C TYR A 188 -18.69 -23.37 -4.93
N ASP A 189 -18.88 -23.97 -6.11
CA ASP A 189 -18.95 -25.42 -6.33
C ASP A 189 -17.58 -26.09 -6.55
N GLY A 190 -16.48 -25.32 -6.46
CA GLY A 190 -15.11 -25.81 -6.64
C GLY A 190 -14.64 -25.89 -8.10
N SER A 191 -15.46 -25.52 -9.09
CA SER A 191 -15.07 -25.50 -10.50
C SER A 191 -14.21 -24.28 -10.85
N THR A 192 -13.26 -24.43 -11.77
CA THR A 192 -12.35 -23.36 -12.19
C THR A 192 -13.04 -22.40 -13.17
N ARG A 193 -13.01 -21.08 -12.91
CA ARG A 193 -13.42 -20.05 -13.87
C ARG A 193 -12.41 -19.98 -15.01
N VAL A 194 -12.66 -20.72 -16.07
CA VAL A 194 -11.88 -20.58 -17.31
C VAL A 194 -12.23 -19.22 -17.91
N GLY A 195 -11.31 -18.26 -17.81
CA GLY A 195 -11.40 -17.02 -18.58
C GLY A 195 -11.31 -17.39 -20.06
N GLY A 196 -12.38 -17.13 -20.81
CA GLY A 196 -12.34 -17.21 -22.26
C GLY A 196 -11.23 -16.30 -22.79
N GLU A 197 -10.47 -16.83 -23.73
CA GLU A 197 -9.35 -16.18 -24.39
C GLU A 197 -9.74 -14.80 -24.96
N ALA A 198 -8.85 -13.83 -24.79
CA ALA A 198 -8.89 -12.55 -25.50
C ALA A 198 -8.20 -12.68 -26.86
#